data_AF-G1WCU0-F1
#
_entry.id   AF-G1WCU0-F1
#
_cell.length_a   1.000
_cell.length_b   1.000
_cell.length_c   1.000
_cell.angle_alpha   90.00
_cell.angle_beta   90.00
_cell.angle_gamma   90.00
#
_symmetry.space_group_name_H-M   'P 1'
#
loop_
_entity.id
_entity.type
_entity.pdbx_description
1 polymer ?
#
loop_
_entity_poly.entity_id
_entity_poly.type
_entity_poly.pdbx_seq_one_letter_code
_entity_poly.pdbx_strand_id
1 'polypeptide(L)'
;MAEFIVAIELGSTKITGIAGRKNLDGSISVLSVVKEDASQCIRKGVVYNIDKTVQSLTNIISKLKANLKAEIAHVYVGVGGQSIRSVRNVIVEELPADTIVSQEMVNQLMDKNRTMSYPDQEILEAATQEYKVDQQYQLDPIGIQCSRLEGNFLNILWHKTFYRNLNKCFDLAGIAIAEMYLAPMVLADSVLTEAEKRSGCVLVDLGAETTTVAVYFKNILRHLAVIPLGGANITKDIASLQMEEGDAERMKLKYASAYTENNDIDNTLMLPIDAERQVESRKFIEVVEARVEEIIENVWFQVPAEYVNNLLGGIILTGGGSNLRNIETAFRNHTHVDKIRTAKFITFNINSNNEELKVHDGTMNTILALLAKGDMNCAGPELTSDLFNTNQEGMTTTTTTDLHQKARTLNETTGSGVVRTEIEKQKAEEEERRRKEIEMQAALEQQRREEERLARERRENSTLHKAMKGLKGFFQKMISEDE
;
A
#
# COMPACT_ATOMS: atom_id res chain seq x y z
N MET A 1 19.33 26.53 0.21
CA MET A 1 19.26 25.08 -0.05
C MET A 1 18.01 24.83 -0.85
N ALA A 2 18.11 24.05 -1.93
CA ALA A 2 16.94 23.64 -2.66
C ALA A 2 15.99 22.85 -1.74
N GLU A 3 14.69 23.05 -1.91
CA GLU A 3 13.65 22.34 -1.16
C GLU A 3 12.62 21.83 -2.15
N PHE A 4 12.57 20.51 -2.29
CA PHE A 4 11.62 19.80 -3.12
C PHE A 4 11.47 18.35 -2.66
N ILE A 5 10.32 17.77 -2.97
CA ILE A 5 9.98 16.36 -2.81
C ILE A 5 10.08 15.71 -4.19
N VAL A 6 10.61 14.48 -4.25
CA VAL A 6 10.66 13.67 -5.46
C VAL A 6 9.86 12.38 -5.24
N ALA A 7 8.96 12.07 -6.17
CA ALA A 7 8.24 10.80 -6.18
C ALA A 7 8.43 10.07 -7.52
N ILE A 8 8.43 8.74 -7.47
CA ILE A 8 8.53 7.86 -8.63
C ILE A 8 7.38 6.85 -8.61
N GLU A 9 6.66 6.74 -9.72
CA GLU A 9 5.64 5.73 -9.97
C GLU A 9 6.11 4.79 -11.08
N LEU A 10 6.06 3.48 -10.80
CA LEU A 10 6.40 2.43 -11.78
C LEU A 10 5.14 1.91 -12.47
N GLY A 11 4.71 2.58 -13.53
CA GLY A 11 3.62 2.13 -14.38
C GLY A 11 4.09 1.12 -15.45
N SER A 12 3.18 0.29 -15.95
CA SER A 12 3.50 -0.68 -17.02
C SER A 12 3.75 -0.04 -18.39
N THR A 13 3.15 1.11 -18.67
CA THR A 13 3.42 1.86 -19.92
C THR A 13 4.58 2.82 -19.76
N LYS A 14 4.71 3.45 -18.58
CA LYS A 14 5.73 4.45 -18.30
C LYS A 14 6.13 4.46 -16.84
N ILE A 15 7.41 4.70 -16.58
CA ILE A 15 7.89 5.09 -15.25
C ILE A 15 7.85 6.62 -15.22
N THR A 16 7.20 7.19 -14.21
CA THR A 16 7.04 8.64 -14.08
C THR A 16 7.75 9.13 -12.82
N GLY A 17 8.69 10.05 -12.98
CA GLY A 17 9.28 10.81 -11.88
C GLY A 17 8.70 12.21 -11.83
N ILE A 18 8.32 12.67 -10.64
CA ILE A 18 7.84 14.03 -10.40
C ILE A 18 8.64 14.69 -9.29
N ALA A 19 8.88 15.99 -9.42
CA ALA A 19 9.42 16.82 -8.36
C ALA A 19 8.53 18.03 -8.11
N GLY A 20 8.31 18.36 -6.84
CA GLY A 20 7.45 19.48 -6.45
C GLY A 20 7.80 20.05 -5.08
N ARG A 21 7.20 21.19 -4.75
CA ARG A 21 7.34 21.87 -3.46
C ARG A 21 5.97 22.08 -2.83
N LYS A 22 5.86 21.76 -1.54
CA LYS A 22 4.69 22.13 -0.73
C LYS A 22 4.80 23.59 -0.32
N ASN A 23 3.76 24.36 -0.60
CA ASN A 23 3.66 25.77 -0.21
C ASN A 23 3.04 25.87 1.20
N LEU A 24 3.22 27.02 1.85
CA LEU A 24 2.69 27.28 3.20
C LEU A 24 1.16 27.25 3.28
N ASP A 25 0.47 27.47 2.15
CA ASP A 25 -0.99 27.42 2.04
C ASP A 25 -1.54 25.98 1.82
N GLY A 26 -0.66 24.98 1.80
CA GLY A 26 -1.01 23.58 1.55
C GLY A 26 -1.12 23.21 0.06
N SER A 27 -0.94 24.15 -0.87
CA SER A 27 -0.85 23.84 -2.30
C SER A 27 0.50 23.23 -2.67
N ILE A 28 0.58 22.54 -3.80
CA ILE A 28 1.81 21.91 -4.29
C ILE A 28 2.21 22.53 -5.62
N SER A 29 3.40 23.12 -5.68
CA SER A 29 4.02 23.61 -6.91
C SER A 29 4.82 22.49 -7.58
N VAL A 30 4.39 22.00 -8.73
CA VAL A 30 5.15 21.00 -9.50
C VAL A 30 6.26 21.70 -10.28
N LEU A 31 7.49 21.27 -10.02
CA LEU A 31 8.72 21.83 -10.59
C LEU A 31 9.14 21.10 -11.87
N SER A 32 9.02 19.77 -11.89
CA SER A 32 9.46 18.94 -13.02
C SER A 32 8.70 17.63 -13.07
N VAL A 33 8.43 17.15 -14.28
CA VAL A 33 7.87 15.81 -14.56
C VAL A 33 8.74 15.18 -15.64
N VAL A 34 9.15 13.93 -15.43
CA VAL A 34 9.94 13.14 -16.37
C VAL A 34 9.28 11.79 -16.54
N LYS A 35 9.25 11.29 -17.77
CA LYS A 35 8.68 9.99 -18.13
C LYS A 35 9.70 9.19 -18.94
N GLU A 36 9.78 7.90 -18.67
CA GLU A 36 10.50 6.92 -19.49
C GLU A 36 9.53 5.80 -19.89
N ASP A 37 9.73 5.23 -21.07
CA ASP A 37 9.00 4.03 -21.49
C ASP A 37 9.28 2.87 -20.52
N ALA A 38 8.23 2.15 -20.15
CA ALA A 38 8.32 1.01 -19.23
C ALA A 38 7.98 -0.33 -19.88
N SER A 39 7.56 -0.34 -21.14
CA SER A 39 7.05 -1.54 -21.83
C SER A 39 8.01 -2.73 -21.80
N GLN A 40 9.31 -2.44 -21.74
CA GLN A 40 10.37 -3.46 -21.73
C GLN A 40 10.83 -3.87 -20.33
N CYS A 41 10.41 -3.18 -19.27
CA CYS A 41 10.94 -3.37 -17.93
C CYS A 41 9.89 -3.63 -16.84
N ILE A 42 8.68 -3.09 -16.97
CA ILE A 42 7.56 -3.31 -16.05
C ILE A 42 6.43 -4.03 -16.79
N ARG A 43 5.89 -5.09 -16.18
CA ARG A 43 4.68 -5.78 -16.65
C ARG A 43 3.69 -5.94 -15.51
N LYS A 44 2.44 -5.56 -15.72
CA LYS A 44 1.34 -5.62 -14.74
C LYS A 44 1.72 -5.03 -13.38
N GLY A 45 2.39 -3.87 -13.41
CA GLY A 45 2.92 -3.16 -12.25
C GLY A 45 4.06 -3.85 -11.49
N VAL A 46 4.67 -4.92 -12.02
CA VAL A 46 5.83 -5.58 -11.41
C VAL A 46 7.07 -5.49 -12.29
N VAL A 47 8.24 -5.41 -11.65
CA VAL A 47 9.54 -5.42 -12.34
C VAL A 47 9.75 -6.76 -13.03
N TYR A 48 9.76 -6.74 -14.35
CA TYR A 48 10.01 -7.90 -15.21
C TYR A 48 11.48 -7.99 -15.65
N ASN A 49 12.10 -6.85 -15.98
CA ASN A 49 13.51 -6.80 -16.37
C ASN A 49 14.27 -5.81 -15.47
N ILE A 50 15.17 -6.33 -14.64
CA ILE A 50 15.93 -5.54 -13.65
C ILE A 50 16.84 -4.53 -14.35
N ASP A 51 17.66 -4.96 -15.31
CA ASP A 51 18.67 -4.09 -15.95
C ASP A 51 18.02 -2.91 -16.68
N LYS A 52 16.94 -3.16 -17.41
CA LYS A 52 16.18 -2.10 -18.09
C LYS A 52 15.47 -1.18 -17.09
N THR A 53 14.99 -1.72 -15.97
CA THR A 53 14.39 -0.89 -14.90
C THR A 53 15.44 0.04 -14.29
N VAL A 54 16.62 -0.47 -13.98
CA VAL A 54 17.75 0.33 -13.48
C VAL A 54 18.08 1.45 -14.47
N GLN A 55 18.20 1.13 -15.76
CA GLN A 55 18.47 2.13 -16.80
C GLN A 55 17.40 3.23 -16.85
N SER A 56 16.10 2.87 -16.87
CA SER A 56 15.00 3.84 -16.87
C SER A 56 14.99 4.70 -15.61
N LEU A 57 15.25 4.12 -14.43
CA LEU A 57 15.34 4.87 -13.17
C LEU A 57 16.52 5.86 -13.17
N THR A 58 17.70 5.43 -13.61
CA THR A 58 18.88 6.30 -13.74
C THR A 58 18.62 7.46 -14.71
N ASN A 59 17.94 7.20 -15.83
CA ASN A 59 17.54 8.25 -16.79
C ASN A 59 16.59 9.27 -16.16
N ILE A 60 15.55 8.80 -15.43
CA ILE A 60 14.59 9.68 -14.75
C ILE A 60 15.31 10.60 -13.77
N ILE A 61 16.14 10.02 -12.90
CA ILE A 61 16.89 10.78 -11.90
C ILE A 61 17.83 11.78 -12.55
N SER A 62 18.55 11.39 -13.60
CA SER A 62 19.48 12.28 -14.32
C SER A 62 18.75 13.48 -14.92
N LYS A 63 17.59 13.25 -15.55
CA LYS A 63 16.75 14.32 -16.11
C LYS A 63 16.15 15.22 -15.03
N LEU A 64 15.70 14.66 -13.91
CA LEU A 64 15.19 15.44 -12.79
C LEU A 64 16.29 16.32 -12.17
N LYS A 65 17.49 15.78 -11.93
CA LYS A 65 18.66 16.53 -11.45
C LYS A 65 18.99 17.71 -12.36
N ALA A 66 19.01 17.48 -13.68
CA ALA A 66 19.26 18.52 -14.67
C ALA A 66 18.19 19.63 -14.64
N ASN A 67 16.90 19.27 -14.56
CA ASN A 67 15.80 20.23 -14.52
C ASN A 67 15.77 21.04 -13.20
N LEU A 68 16.11 20.41 -12.08
CA LEU A 68 16.10 21.03 -10.75
C LEU A 68 17.40 21.76 -10.41
N LYS A 69 18.49 21.49 -11.14
CA LYS A 69 19.85 21.98 -10.87
C LYS A 69 20.36 21.63 -9.47
N ALA A 70 19.94 20.48 -8.96
CA ALA A 70 20.32 19.98 -7.65
C ALA A 70 20.44 18.46 -7.69
N GLU A 71 21.29 17.92 -6.82
CA GLU A 71 21.31 16.49 -6.55
C GLU A 71 19.99 16.02 -5.92
N ILE A 72 19.71 14.73 -6.03
CA ILE A 72 18.53 14.08 -5.43
C ILE A 72 19.06 13.08 -4.41
N ALA A 73 18.80 13.35 -3.13
CA ALA A 73 19.30 12.54 -2.03
C ALA A 73 18.48 11.26 -1.85
N HIS A 74 17.15 11.35 -1.98
CA HIS A 74 16.23 10.23 -1.82
C HIS A 74 14.91 10.48 -2.56
N VAL A 75 14.09 9.44 -2.72
CA VAL A 75 12.79 9.53 -3.41
C VAL A 75 11.70 8.74 -2.69
N TYR A 76 10.46 9.19 -2.87
CA TYR A 76 9.26 8.43 -2.54
C TYR A 76 8.89 7.50 -3.70
N VAL A 77 8.45 6.28 -3.39
CA VAL A 77 8.15 5.28 -4.43
C VAL A 77 6.73 4.76 -4.24
N GLY A 78 5.94 4.82 -5.31
CA GLY A 78 4.64 4.17 -5.36
C GLY A 78 4.76 2.71 -5.76
N VAL A 79 4.24 1.82 -4.93
CA VAL A 79 4.18 0.39 -5.21
C VAL A 79 2.75 -0.06 -5.51
N GLY A 80 2.62 -0.81 -6.60
CA GLY A 80 1.36 -1.28 -7.16
C GLY A 80 1.53 -2.68 -7.79
N GLY A 81 0.58 -3.06 -8.64
CA GLY A 81 0.73 -4.21 -9.52
C GLY A 81 0.03 -5.50 -9.09
N GLN A 82 0.03 -6.47 -10.01
CA GLN A 82 -0.80 -7.69 -10.02
C GLN A 82 -0.77 -8.53 -8.74
N SER A 83 0.23 -8.36 -7.89
CA SER A 83 0.41 -9.20 -6.71
C SER A 83 -0.17 -8.61 -5.43
N ILE A 84 -0.65 -7.37 -5.44
CA ILE A 84 -1.29 -6.78 -4.27
C ILE A 84 -2.71 -7.31 -4.14
N ARG A 85 -3.00 -7.94 -3.00
CA ARG A 85 -4.35 -8.37 -2.64
C ARG A 85 -4.56 -8.32 -1.14
N SER A 86 -5.79 -8.07 -0.72
CA SER A 86 -6.18 -8.17 0.68
C SER A 86 -6.69 -9.57 1.03
N VAL A 87 -6.31 -10.06 2.20
CA VAL A 87 -6.82 -11.29 2.80
C VAL A 87 -7.33 -10.96 4.19
N ARG A 88 -8.57 -11.35 4.49
CA ARG A 88 -9.12 -11.22 5.84
C ARG A 88 -8.52 -12.27 6.74
N ASN A 89 -8.24 -11.88 7.98
CA ASN A 89 -7.76 -12.78 9.00
C ASN A 89 -8.45 -12.47 10.33
N VAL A 90 -8.76 -13.51 11.08
CA VAL A 90 -9.41 -13.40 12.40
C VAL A 90 -8.52 -14.08 13.41
N ILE A 91 -8.15 -13.35 14.47
CA ILE A 91 -7.44 -13.90 15.62
C ILE A 91 -8.42 -13.92 16.80
N VAL A 92 -8.50 -15.04 17.51
CA VAL A 92 -9.41 -15.23 18.64
C VAL A 92 -8.61 -15.58 19.88
N GLU A 93 -8.91 -14.90 20.99
CA GLU A 93 -8.34 -15.18 22.31
C GLU A 93 -9.47 -15.46 23.30
N GLU A 94 -9.33 -16.57 24.02
CA GLU A 94 -10.17 -16.89 25.17
C GLU A 94 -9.53 -16.31 26.44
N LEU A 95 -10.31 -15.52 27.16
CA LEU A 95 -9.88 -14.81 28.35
C LEU A 95 -10.59 -15.37 29.59
N PRO A 96 -9.98 -15.27 30.78
CA PRO A 96 -10.67 -15.56 32.03
C PRO A 96 -11.98 -14.76 32.15
N ALA A 97 -12.95 -15.31 32.87
CA ALA A 97 -14.20 -14.60 33.15
C ALA A 97 -13.92 -13.22 33.75
N ASP A 98 -14.73 -12.25 33.35
CA ASP A 98 -14.68 -10.86 33.82
C ASP A 98 -13.37 -10.10 33.49
N THR A 99 -12.60 -10.57 32.50
CA THR A 99 -11.40 -9.86 32.05
C THR A 99 -11.77 -8.56 31.33
N ILE A 100 -11.19 -7.46 31.80
CA ILE A 100 -11.28 -6.16 31.12
C ILE A 100 -10.21 -6.10 30.05
N VAL A 101 -10.61 -5.84 28.80
CA VAL A 101 -9.70 -5.72 27.68
C VAL A 101 -8.73 -4.56 27.90
N SER A 102 -7.44 -4.86 27.83
CA SER A 102 -6.36 -3.87 27.91
C SER A 102 -5.77 -3.57 26.54
N GLN A 103 -5.07 -2.43 26.42
CA GLN A 103 -4.32 -2.10 25.20
C GLN A 103 -3.30 -3.20 24.83
N GLU A 104 -2.68 -3.84 25.82
CA GLU A 104 -1.71 -4.91 25.61
C GLU A 104 -2.35 -6.12 24.91
N MET A 105 -3.57 -6.50 25.31
CA MET A 105 -4.32 -7.59 24.66
C MET A 105 -4.65 -7.27 23.20
N VAL A 106 -5.03 -6.01 22.93
CA VAL A 106 -5.29 -5.52 21.56
C VAL A 106 -4.01 -5.57 20.71
N ASN A 107 -2.88 -5.16 21.28
CA ASN A 107 -1.58 -5.22 20.61
C ASN A 107 -1.18 -6.67 20.31
N GLN A 108 -1.36 -7.58 21.26
CA GLN A 108 -1.06 -9.01 21.10
C GLN A 108 -1.86 -9.64 19.95
N LEU A 109 -3.14 -9.29 19.79
CA LEU A 109 -3.94 -9.75 18.63
C LEU A 109 -3.34 -9.28 17.30
N MET A 110 -2.92 -8.01 17.23
CA MET A 110 -2.29 -7.46 16.03
C MET A 110 -0.93 -8.13 15.76
N ASP A 111 -0.13 -8.39 16.79
CA ASP A 111 1.17 -9.06 16.66
C ASP A 111 1.01 -10.51 16.19
N LYS A 112 0.03 -11.24 16.75
CA LYS A 112 -0.36 -12.58 16.26
C LYS A 112 -0.80 -12.53 14.79
N ASN A 113 -1.57 -11.51 14.39
CA ASN A 113 -1.97 -11.35 13.01
C ASN A 113 -0.78 -11.04 12.07
N ARG A 114 0.15 -10.18 12.48
CA ARG A 114 1.33 -9.79 11.70
C ARG A 114 2.36 -10.91 11.53
N THR A 115 2.34 -11.89 12.42
CA THR A 115 3.22 -13.08 12.37
C THR A 115 2.62 -14.22 11.53
N MET A 116 1.42 -14.05 10.97
CA MET A 116 0.82 -15.02 10.05
C MET A 116 1.67 -15.22 8.80
N SER A 117 1.92 -16.48 8.45
CA SER A 117 2.68 -16.85 7.27
C SER A 117 1.74 -17.15 6.10
N TYR A 118 2.09 -16.60 4.93
CA TYR A 118 1.42 -16.87 3.67
C TYR A 118 2.45 -17.45 2.69
N PRO A 119 2.17 -18.56 1.98
CA PRO A 119 3.08 -19.11 0.99
C PRO A 119 3.45 -18.08 -0.08
N ASP A 120 4.76 -17.89 -0.31
CA ASP A 120 5.36 -16.95 -1.28
C ASP A 120 4.98 -15.46 -1.12
N GLN A 121 4.16 -15.15 -0.11
CA GLN A 121 3.61 -13.83 0.15
C GLN A 121 4.02 -13.33 1.53
N GLU A 122 3.99 -12.02 1.69
CA GLU A 122 4.27 -11.33 2.94
C GLU A 122 3.22 -10.25 3.18
N ILE A 123 2.99 -9.92 4.46
CA ILE A 123 2.09 -8.85 4.87
C ILE A 123 2.83 -7.52 4.70
N LEU A 124 2.33 -6.66 3.83
CA LEU A 124 2.81 -5.28 3.70
C LEU A 124 2.17 -4.36 4.73
N GLU A 125 0.87 -4.53 4.94
CA GLU A 125 0.04 -3.70 5.80
C GLU A 125 -1.04 -4.58 6.45
N ALA A 126 -1.39 -4.27 7.70
CA ALA A 126 -2.42 -4.97 8.44
C ALA A 126 -3.37 -3.95 9.05
N ALA A 127 -4.57 -3.83 8.47
CA ALA A 127 -5.58 -2.88 8.91
C ALA A 127 -6.59 -3.56 9.84
N THR A 128 -6.79 -3.00 11.03
CA THR A 128 -7.87 -3.43 11.93
C THR A 128 -9.23 -3.10 11.31
N GLN A 129 -10.12 -4.08 11.29
CA GLN A 129 -11.49 -3.92 10.78
C GLN A 129 -12.46 -3.61 11.92
N GLU A 130 -12.50 -4.49 12.90
CA GLU A 130 -13.35 -4.41 14.10
C GLU A 130 -12.92 -5.49 15.09
N TYR A 131 -13.24 -5.27 16.36
CA TYR A 131 -13.11 -6.28 17.41
C TYR A 131 -14.46 -6.87 17.72
N LYS A 132 -14.51 -8.16 18.01
CA LYS A 132 -15.69 -8.81 18.55
C LYS A 132 -15.44 -9.14 20.01
N VAL A 133 -16.20 -8.49 20.88
CA VAL A 133 -16.16 -8.63 22.33
C VAL A 133 -17.36 -9.49 22.72
N ASP A 134 -17.09 -10.76 23.02
CA ASP A 134 -18.06 -11.85 23.11
C ASP A 134 -18.94 -11.95 21.84
N GLN A 135 -20.13 -11.33 21.85
CA GLN A 135 -21.09 -11.35 20.73
C GLN A 135 -21.33 -9.97 20.10
N GLN A 136 -20.64 -8.93 20.57
CA GLN A 136 -20.83 -7.55 20.12
C GLN A 136 -19.61 -7.04 19.37
N TYR A 137 -19.83 -6.38 18.23
CA TYR A 137 -18.76 -5.73 17.48
C TYR A 137 -18.47 -4.33 18.03
N GLN A 138 -17.19 -4.02 18.19
CA GLN A 138 -16.68 -2.77 18.73
C GLN A 138 -15.49 -2.28 17.89
N LEU A 139 -15.39 -0.97 17.68
CA LEU A 139 -14.20 -0.37 17.05
C LEU A 139 -13.05 -0.23 18.04
N ASP A 140 -13.38 0.10 19.29
CA ASP A 140 -12.44 0.19 20.40
C ASP A 140 -12.91 -0.75 21.53
N PRO A 141 -12.23 -1.88 21.77
CA PRO A 141 -12.64 -2.85 22.77
C PRO A 141 -12.09 -2.52 24.17
N ILE A 142 -11.21 -1.51 24.30
CA ILE A 142 -10.47 -1.25 25.54
C ILE A 142 -11.42 -0.84 26.66
N GLY A 143 -11.23 -1.44 27.84
CA GLY A 143 -12.06 -1.18 29.02
C GLY A 143 -13.38 -1.97 29.04
N ILE A 144 -13.67 -2.76 28.01
CA ILE A 144 -14.86 -3.61 27.97
C ILE A 144 -14.52 -4.97 28.58
N GLN A 145 -15.42 -5.48 29.42
CA GLN A 145 -15.31 -6.79 30.05
C GLN A 145 -15.76 -7.87 29.07
N CYS A 146 -14.95 -8.93 28.88
CA CYS A 146 -15.33 -10.07 28.05
C CYS A 146 -14.60 -11.36 28.43
N SER A 147 -15.16 -12.46 27.95
CA SER A 147 -14.55 -13.80 28.04
C SER A 147 -13.92 -14.24 26.72
N ARG A 148 -14.31 -13.63 25.61
CA ARG A 148 -13.80 -13.91 24.27
C ARG A 148 -13.55 -12.62 23.53
N LEU A 149 -12.31 -12.44 23.08
CA LEU A 149 -11.90 -11.29 22.28
C LEU A 149 -11.45 -11.74 20.90
N GLU A 150 -12.08 -11.23 19.85
CA GLU A 150 -11.70 -11.50 18.46
C GLU A 150 -11.21 -10.22 17.81
N GLY A 151 -10.04 -10.27 17.15
CA GLY A 151 -9.57 -9.21 16.26
C GLY A 151 -9.81 -9.59 14.81
N ASN A 152 -10.59 -8.78 14.09
CA ASN A 152 -10.78 -8.92 12.65
C ASN A 152 -9.82 -7.97 11.93
N PHE A 153 -8.99 -8.53 11.05
CA PHE A 153 -7.94 -7.81 10.35
C PHE A 153 -8.06 -7.99 8.83
N LEU A 154 -7.57 -7.00 8.10
CA LEU A 154 -7.38 -7.06 6.67
C LEU A 154 -5.87 -6.94 6.37
N ASN A 155 -5.28 -8.05 5.95
CA ASN A 155 -3.87 -8.13 5.61
C ASN A 155 -3.69 -7.85 4.13
N ILE A 156 -2.92 -6.82 3.79
CA ILE A 156 -2.51 -6.54 2.42
C ILE A 156 -1.26 -7.33 2.12
N LEU A 157 -1.37 -8.30 1.22
CA LEU A 157 -0.32 -9.23 0.86
C LEU A 157 0.38 -8.83 -0.43
N TRP A 158 1.67 -9.18 -0.52
CA TRP A 158 2.46 -9.05 -1.73
C TRP A 158 3.45 -10.21 -1.87
N HIS A 159 3.85 -10.54 -3.10
CA HIS A 159 4.81 -11.60 -3.37
C HIS A 159 6.23 -11.12 -3.07
N LYS A 160 6.96 -11.90 -2.25
CA LYS A 160 8.31 -11.52 -1.75
C LYS A 160 9.30 -11.21 -2.88
N THR A 161 9.22 -11.96 -3.98
CA THR A 161 10.08 -11.77 -5.17
C THR A 161 9.91 -10.39 -5.81
N PHE A 162 8.70 -9.85 -5.92
CA PHE A 162 8.48 -8.55 -6.55
C PHE A 162 9.04 -7.43 -5.70
N TYR A 163 8.83 -7.54 -4.39
CA TYR A 163 9.39 -6.63 -3.40
C TYR A 163 10.93 -6.60 -3.44
N ARG A 164 11.57 -7.77 -3.42
CA ARG A 164 13.03 -7.89 -3.50
C ARG A 164 13.58 -7.35 -4.82
N ASN A 165 12.92 -7.64 -5.94
CA ASN A 165 13.35 -7.16 -7.26
C ASN A 165 13.26 -5.64 -7.36
N LEU A 166 12.23 -5.03 -6.77
CA LEU A 166 12.07 -3.59 -6.73
C LEU A 166 13.21 -2.93 -5.96
N ASN A 167 13.44 -3.33 -4.70
CA ASN A 167 14.54 -2.79 -3.88
C ASN A 167 15.88 -2.94 -4.58
N LYS A 168 16.14 -4.12 -5.15
CA LYS A 168 17.37 -4.37 -5.93
C LYS A 168 17.55 -3.39 -7.10
N CYS A 169 16.47 -2.97 -7.78
CA CYS A 169 16.58 -1.99 -8.86
C CYS A 169 16.99 -0.61 -8.34
N PHE A 170 16.43 -0.16 -7.22
CA PHE A 170 16.79 1.13 -6.62
C PHE A 170 18.22 1.12 -6.08
N ASP A 171 18.64 0.03 -5.43
CA ASP A 171 20.01 -0.14 -4.93
C ASP A 171 21.03 -0.10 -6.08
N LEU A 172 20.78 -0.87 -7.16
CA LEU A 172 21.65 -0.88 -8.34
C LEU A 172 21.67 0.46 -9.09
N ALA A 173 20.57 1.22 -9.04
CA ALA A 173 20.50 2.56 -9.62
C ALA A 173 21.17 3.63 -8.74
N GLY A 174 21.57 3.29 -7.50
CA GLY A 174 22.15 4.23 -6.54
C GLY A 174 21.14 5.27 -6.03
N ILE A 175 19.87 4.90 -5.93
CA ILE A 175 18.77 5.81 -5.54
C ILE A 175 18.27 5.38 -4.16
N ALA A 176 18.46 6.24 -3.16
CA ALA A 176 17.91 5.98 -1.83
C ALA A 176 16.40 6.17 -1.81
N ILE A 177 15.70 5.28 -1.14
CA ILE A 177 14.25 5.36 -0.95
C ILE A 177 13.98 6.00 0.41
N ALA A 178 13.23 7.11 0.42
CA ALA A 178 12.74 7.71 1.66
C ALA A 178 11.57 6.91 2.23
N GLU A 179 10.65 6.52 1.36
CA GLU A 179 9.49 5.72 1.75
C GLU A 179 8.84 5.06 0.52
N MET A 180 8.33 3.84 0.72
CA MET A 180 7.46 3.18 -0.24
C MET A 180 6.01 3.29 0.23
N TYR A 181 5.10 3.61 -0.67
CA TYR A 181 3.67 3.66 -0.40
C TYR A 181 2.88 2.71 -1.27
N LEU A 182 1.85 2.08 -0.70
CA LEU A 182 0.80 1.41 -1.45
C LEU A 182 0.06 2.45 -2.31
N ALA A 183 0.39 2.47 -3.60
CA ALA A 183 -0.18 3.41 -4.57
C ALA A 183 -1.73 3.44 -4.54
N PRO A 184 -2.44 2.30 -4.42
CA PRO A 184 -3.91 2.32 -4.35
C PRO A 184 -4.48 3.07 -3.14
N MET A 185 -3.80 2.99 -1.98
CA MET A 185 -4.24 3.66 -0.76
C MET A 185 -3.96 5.16 -0.83
N VAL A 186 -2.78 5.54 -1.30
CA VAL A 186 -2.41 6.95 -1.49
C VAL A 186 -3.28 7.63 -2.55
N LEU A 187 -3.60 6.91 -3.63
CA LEU A 187 -4.55 7.35 -4.64
C LEU A 187 -5.94 7.57 -4.02
N ALA A 188 -6.45 6.59 -3.27
CA ALA A 188 -7.75 6.68 -2.60
C ALA A 188 -7.85 7.89 -1.67
N ASP A 189 -6.80 8.19 -0.92
CA ASP A 189 -6.73 9.37 -0.06
C ASP A 189 -6.80 10.69 -0.81
N SER A 190 -6.39 10.70 -2.08
CA SER A 190 -6.28 11.91 -2.88
C SER A 190 -7.44 12.13 -3.84
N VAL A 191 -8.28 11.11 -4.07
CA VAL A 191 -9.40 11.19 -5.04
C VAL A 191 -10.77 10.94 -4.41
N LEU A 192 -10.84 10.24 -3.27
CA LEU A 192 -12.09 9.99 -2.56
C LEU A 192 -12.32 11.08 -1.52
N THR A 193 -13.57 11.49 -1.40
CA THR A 193 -14.02 12.34 -0.29
C THR A 193 -14.29 11.49 0.95
N GLU A 194 -14.17 12.11 2.13
CA GLU A 194 -14.54 11.46 3.39
C GLU A 194 -16.00 11.02 3.44
N ALA A 195 -16.90 11.74 2.74
CA ALA A 195 -18.30 11.34 2.64
C ALA A 195 -18.45 10.01 1.87
N GLU A 196 -17.69 9.81 0.80
CA GLU A 196 -17.71 8.57 0.01
C GLU A 196 -17.15 7.40 0.80
N LYS A 197 -15.96 7.56 1.40
CA LYS A 197 -15.35 6.51 2.22
C LYS A 197 -16.23 6.12 3.41
N ARG A 198 -16.93 7.09 4.03
CA ARG A 198 -17.80 6.84 5.18
C ARG A 198 -19.09 6.12 4.78
N SER A 199 -19.73 6.58 3.71
CA SER A 199 -21.01 6.05 3.23
C SER A 199 -20.88 4.75 2.43
N GLY A 200 -19.66 4.42 2.02
CA GLY A 200 -19.28 3.19 1.33
C GLY A 200 -19.11 3.41 -0.16
N CYS A 201 -17.94 3.10 -0.71
CA CYS A 201 -17.66 3.29 -2.12
C CYS A 201 -16.66 2.26 -2.67
N VAL A 202 -16.63 2.15 -4.00
CA VAL A 202 -15.64 1.37 -4.73
C VAL A 202 -14.79 2.32 -5.55
N LEU A 203 -13.49 2.38 -5.26
CA LEU A 203 -12.52 3.03 -6.13
C LEU A 203 -12.03 2.02 -7.16
N VAL A 204 -12.11 2.39 -8.44
CA VAL A 204 -11.63 1.59 -9.57
C VAL A 204 -10.60 2.41 -10.35
N ASP A 205 -9.34 2.01 -10.26
CA ASP A 205 -8.25 2.60 -11.05
C ASP A 205 -8.00 1.77 -12.30
N LEU A 206 -8.46 2.28 -13.45
CA LEU A 206 -8.35 1.65 -14.77
C LEU A 206 -7.00 2.02 -15.40
N GLY A 207 -5.98 1.22 -15.11
CA GLY A 207 -4.65 1.35 -15.67
C GLY A 207 -4.50 0.72 -17.06
N ALA A 208 -3.25 0.65 -17.53
CA ALA A 208 -2.93 0.05 -18.82
C ALA A 208 -2.96 -1.49 -18.77
N GLU A 209 -2.18 -2.12 -17.90
CA GLU A 209 -2.15 -3.60 -17.80
C GLU A 209 -2.87 -4.14 -16.55
N THR A 210 -3.28 -3.25 -15.64
CA THR A 210 -3.95 -3.61 -14.39
C THR A 210 -5.12 -2.70 -14.11
N THR A 211 -6.12 -3.26 -13.42
CA THR A 211 -7.23 -2.53 -12.84
C THR A 211 -7.24 -2.77 -11.35
N THR A 212 -7.18 -1.71 -10.55
CA THR A 212 -7.18 -1.83 -9.09
C THR A 212 -8.55 -1.54 -8.53
N VAL A 213 -9.02 -2.38 -7.61
CA VAL A 213 -10.30 -2.24 -6.92
C VAL A 213 -10.05 -2.08 -5.43
N ALA A 214 -10.51 -0.98 -4.85
CA ALA A 214 -10.49 -0.75 -3.41
C ALA A 214 -11.89 -0.43 -2.90
N VAL A 215 -12.37 -1.20 -1.93
CA VAL A 215 -13.69 -1.01 -1.31
C VAL A 215 -13.50 -0.35 0.05
N TYR A 216 -14.15 0.80 0.25
CA TYR A 216 -14.18 1.51 1.52
C TYR A 216 -15.57 1.47 2.12
N PHE A 217 -15.67 1.36 3.44
CA PHE A 217 -16.92 1.53 4.18
C PHE A 217 -16.62 1.96 5.62
N LYS A 218 -17.34 2.97 6.11
CA LYS A 218 -17.09 3.61 7.42
C LYS A 218 -15.64 4.10 7.57
N ASN A 219 -15.07 4.68 6.51
CA ASN A 219 -13.69 5.17 6.46
C ASN A 219 -12.59 4.09 6.60
N ILE A 220 -12.96 2.80 6.53
CA ILE A 220 -12.03 1.68 6.62
C ILE A 220 -11.91 1.01 5.26
N LEU A 221 -10.68 0.67 4.85
CA LEU A 221 -10.43 -0.18 3.69
C LEU A 221 -10.93 -1.60 4.01
N ARG A 222 -11.88 -2.08 3.23
CA ARG A 222 -12.56 -3.38 3.42
C ARG A 222 -12.10 -4.47 2.47
N HIS A 223 -11.61 -4.07 1.30
CA HIS A 223 -11.06 -4.97 0.29
C HIS A 223 -10.12 -4.20 -0.63
N LEU A 224 -9.04 -4.83 -1.05
CA LEU A 224 -8.10 -4.33 -2.05
C LEU A 224 -7.68 -5.49 -2.96
N ALA A 225 -7.82 -5.32 -4.26
CA ALA A 225 -7.34 -6.30 -5.23
C ALA A 225 -6.86 -5.62 -6.50
N VAL A 226 -5.81 -6.18 -7.11
CA VAL A 226 -5.34 -5.77 -8.44
C VAL A 226 -5.63 -6.88 -9.46
N ILE A 227 -6.45 -6.55 -10.44
CA ILE A 227 -6.85 -7.43 -11.53
C ILE A 227 -5.85 -7.22 -12.68
N PRO A 228 -5.28 -8.28 -13.28
CA PRO A 228 -4.31 -8.18 -14.37
C PRO A 228 -4.95 -7.96 -15.75
N LEU A 229 -5.93 -7.04 -15.79
CA LEU A 229 -6.65 -6.60 -16.98
C LEU A 229 -6.69 -5.07 -16.97
N GLY A 230 -6.45 -4.43 -18.11
CA GLY A 230 -6.55 -2.97 -18.25
C GLY A 230 -6.69 -2.54 -19.72
N GLY A 231 -6.48 -1.26 -20.00
CA GLY A 231 -6.63 -0.68 -21.33
C GLY A 231 -5.74 -1.28 -22.43
N ALA A 232 -4.60 -1.89 -22.09
CA ALA A 232 -3.71 -2.59 -23.01
C ALA A 232 -4.33 -3.92 -23.49
N ASN A 233 -5.19 -4.55 -22.69
CA ASN A 233 -5.95 -5.72 -23.14
C ASN A 233 -6.96 -5.33 -24.24
N ILE A 234 -7.59 -4.17 -24.13
CA ILE A 234 -8.47 -3.62 -25.18
C ILE A 234 -7.67 -3.42 -26.46
N THR A 235 -6.48 -2.81 -26.36
CA THR A 235 -5.58 -2.60 -27.50
C THR A 235 -5.17 -3.91 -28.15
N LYS A 236 -4.83 -4.92 -27.35
CA LYS A 236 -4.44 -6.25 -27.83
C LYS A 236 -5.59 -6.95 -28.55
N ASP A 237 -6.82 -6.81 -28.07
CA ASP A 237 -7.98 -7.38 -28.71
C ASP A 237 -8.30 -6.65 -30.03
N ILE A 238 -8.17 -5.32 -30.08
CA ILE A 238 -8.26 -4.56 -31.34
C ILE A 238 -7.19 -5.00 -32.34
N ALA A 239 -5.96 -5.26 -31.89
CA ALA A 239 -4.87 -5.75 -32.76
C ALA A 239 -5.20 -7.10 -33.43
N SER A 240 -6.09 -7.91 -32.83
CA SER A 240 -6.58 -9.15 -33.45
C SER A 240 -7.38 -8.92 -34.75
N LEU A 241 -7.82 -7.68 -35.01
CA LEU A 241 -8.45 -7.24 -36.25
C LEU A 241 -7.41 -6.94 -37.36
N GLN A 242 -6.33 -7.73 -37.39
CA GLN A 242 -5.26 -7.68 -38.41
C GLN A 242 -4.53 -6.32 -38.50
N MET A 243 -4.27 -5.70 -37.36
CA MET A 243 -3.48 -4.47 -37.28
C MET A 243 -2.38 -4.55 -36.22
N GLU A 244 -1.35 -3.74 -36.37
CA GLU A 244 -0.26 -3.68 -35.38
C GLU A 244 -0.74 -2.99 -34.10
N GLU A 245 -0.06 -3.26 -32.97
CA GLU A 245 -0.46 -2.73 -31.66
C GLU A 245 -0.45 -1.18 -31.61
N GLY A 246 0.47 -0.53 -32.33
CA GLY A 246 0.49 0.93 -32.46
C GLY A 246 -0.70 1.49 -33.24
N ASP A 247 -1.16 0.78 -34.27
CA ASP A 247 -2.39 1.11 -35.00
C ASP A 247 -3.62 0.89 -34.13
N ALA A 248 -3.65 -0.23 -33.40
CA ALA A 248 -4.73 -0.57 -32.47
C ALA A 248 -4.87 0.47 -31.36
N GLU A 249 -3.78 0.96 -30.78
CA GLU A 249 -3.82 2.00 -29.75
C GLU A 249 -4.39 3.31 -30.31
N ARG A 250 -3.94 3.70 -31.52
CA ARG A 250 -4.46 4.89 -32.21
C ARG A 250 -5.95 4.77 -32.51
N MET A 251 -6.39 3.60 -32.97
CA MET A 251 -7.80 3.29 -33.21
C MET A 251 -8.62 3.34 -31.92
N LYS A 252 -8.09 2.76 -30.82
CA LYS A 252 -8.72 2.81 -29.49
C LYS A 252 -8.94 4.25 -29.04
N LEU A 253 -7.89 5.07 -29.04
CA LEU A 253 -7.96 6.47 -28.60
C LEU A 253 -8.92 7.31 -29.46
N LYS A 254 -9.05 6.97 -30.75
CA LYS A 254 -9.87 7.76 -31.70
C LYS A 254 -11.33 7.33 -31.77
N TYR A 255 -11.62 6.03 -31.73
CA TYR A 255 -12.94 5.50 -32.06
C TYR A 255 -13.58 4.65 -30.95
N ALA A 256 -12.83 4.18 -29.95
CA ALA A 256 -13.38 3.24 -28.98
C ALA A 256 -14.38 3.91 -28.03
N SER A 257 -15.46 3.18 -27.77
CA SER A 257 -16.48 3.49 -26.79
C SER A 257 -16.65 2.26 -25.90
N ALA A 258 -16.79 2.49 -24.59
CA ALA A 258 -17.06 1.45 -23.61
C ALA A 258 -18.46 0.86 -23.74
N TYR A 259 -19.37 1.62 -24.34
CA TYR A 259 -20.75 1.23 -24.60
C TYR A 259 -21.32 2.06 -25.75
N THR A 260 -22.07 1.41 -26.62
CA THR A 260 -22.71 1.98 -27.82
C THR A 260 -24.15 1.51 -27.85
N GLU A 261 -25.09 2.45 -27.97
CA GLU A 261 -26.50 2.07 -28.10
C GLU A 261 -26.72 1.34 -29.42
N ASN A 262 -27.54 0.28 -29.40
CA ASN A 262 -27.81 -0.52 -30.60
C ASN A 262 -28.33 0.32 -31.79
N ASN A 263 -29.05 1.42 -31.51
CA ASN A 263 -29.58 2.31 -32.54
C ASN A 263 -28.50 3.18 -33.21
N ASP A 264 -27.35 3.37 -32.56
CA ASP A 264 -26.24 4.19 -33.05
C ASP A 264 -25.23 3.36 -33.87
N ILE A 265 -25.41 2.04 -33.94
CA ILE A 265 -24.53 1.13 -34.67
C ILE A 265 -24.87 1.17 -36.17
N ASP A 266 -24.00 1.83 -36.94
CA ASP A 266 -23.99 1.73 -38.40
C ASP A 266 -23.24 0.47 -38.85
N ASN A 267 -23.99 -0.53 -39.33
CA ASN A 267 -23.43 -1.79 -39.83
C ASN A 267 -22.65 -1.66 -41.15
N THR A 268 -22.75 -0.53 -41.84
CA THR A 268 -22.07 -0.27 -43.12
C THR A 268 -20.83 0.60 -42.97
N LEU A 269 -20.62 1.20 -41.79
CA LEU A 269 -19.50 2.08 -41.53
C LEU A 269 -18.18 1.31 -41.47
N MET A 270 -17.20 1.79 -42.23
CA MET A 270 -15.81 1.32 -42.20
C MET A 270 -14.93 2.37 -41.53
N LEU A 271 -14.18 1.97 -40.51
CA LEU A 271 -13.25 2.82 -39.79
C LEU A 271 -11.86 2.72 -40.44
N PRO A 272 -11.25 3.84 -40.86
CA PRO A 272 -9.93 3.82 -41.46
C PRO A 272 -8.85 3.56 -40.40
N ILE A 273 -8.06 2.51 -40.63
CA ILE A 273 -6.84 2.20 -39.86
C ILE A 273 -5.71 3.11 -40.36
N ASP A 274 -5.55 3.14 -41.68
CA ASP A 274 -4.65 4.03 -42.42
C ASP A 274 -5.27 4.42 -43.79
N ALA A 275 -4.45 4.84 -44.75
CA ALA A 275 -4.91 5.28 -46.06
C ALA A 275 -5.51 4.15 -46.93
N GLU A 276 -5.12 2.90 -46.71
CA GLU A 276 -5.47 1.76 -47.55
C GLU A 276 -6.28 0.69 -46.80
N ARG A 277 -6.10 0.58 -45.48
CA ARG A 277 -6.74 -0.43 -44.63
C ARG A 277 -7.88 0.15 -43.81
N GLN A 278 -8.98 -0.58 -43.71
CA GLN A 278 -10.16 -0.23 -42.92
C GLN A 278 -10.71 -1.45 -42.19
N VAL A 279 -11.47 -1.21 -41.11
CA VAL A 279 -12.15 -2.25 -40.34
C VAL A 279 -13.63 -1.92 -40.17
N GLU A 280 -14.50 -2.93 -40.20
CA GLU A 280 -15.93 -2.74 -39.94
C GLU A 280 -16.16 -2.14 -38.55
N SER A 281 -16.92 -1.04 -38.49
CA SER A 281 -17.20 -0.34 -37.24
C SER A 281 -17.91 -1.25 -36.24
N ARG A 282 -18.88 -2.05 -36.69
CA ARG A 282 -19.57 -3.03 -35.86
C ARG A 282 -18.60 -3.99 -35.19
N LYS A 283 -17.68 -4.57 -35.97
CA LYS A 283 -16.72 -5.55 -35.44
C LYS A 283 -15.77 -4.92 -34.44
N PHE A 284 -15.34 -3.69 -34.70
CA PHE A 284 -14.52 -2.91 -33.78
C PHE A 284 -15.24 -2.64 -32.46
N ILE A 285 -16.51 -2.21 -32.50
CA ILE A 285 -17.35 -2.00 -31.32
C ILE A 285 -17.49 -3.29 -30.50
N GLU A 286 -17.87 -4.40 -31.13
CA GLU A 286 -18.04 -5.71 -30.46
C GLU A 286 -16.77 -6.15 -29.71
N VAL A 287 -15.59 -5.94 -30.31
CA VAL A 287 -14.31 -6.30 -29.70
C VAL A 287 -13.98 -5.41 -28.49
N VAL A 288 -14.22 -4.11 -28.60
CA VAL A 288 -13.96 -3.17 -27.51
C VAL A 288 -14.90 -3.44 -26.33
N GLU A 289 -16.20 -3.53 -26.60
CA GLU A 289 -17.22 -3.68 -25.57
C GLU A 289 -17.07 -5.01 -24.83
N ALA A 290 -16.79 -6.12 -25.53
CA ALA A 290 -16.57 -7.41 -24.89
C ALA A 290 -15.41 -7.39 -23.88
N ARG A 291 -14.30 -6.70 -24.20
CA ARG A 291 -13.18 -6.57 -23.25
C ARG A 291 -13.52 -5.65 -22.08
N VAL A 292 -14.26 -4.57 -22.34
CA VAL A 292 -14.69 -3.64 -21.29
C VAL A 292 -15.66 -4.32 -20.33
N GLU A 293 -16.62 -5.08 -20.85
CA GLU A 293 -17.54 -5.91 -20.08
C GLU A 293 -16.78 -6.88 -19.17
N GLU A 294 -15.81 -7.65 -19.72
CA GLU A 294 -14.99 -8.56 -18.91
C GLU A 294 -14.24 -7.83 -17.78
N ILE A 295 -13.69 -6.64 -18.04
CA ILE A 295 -13.03 -5.83 -17.02
C ILE A 295 -14.03 -5.45 -15.92
N ILE A 296 -15.21 -4.95 -16.30
CA ILE A 296 -16.23 -4.51 -15.35
C ILE A 296 -16.76 -5.66 -14.50
N GLU A 297 -17.01 -6.82 -15.11
CA GLU A 297 -17.45 -8.02 -14.38
C GLU A 297 -16.40 -8.47 -13.37
N ASN A 298 -15.13 -8.50 -13.77
CA ASN A 298 -14.03 -8.84 -12.85
C ASN A 298 -13.89 -7.80 -11.72
N VAL A 299 -14.12 -6.51 -12.00
CA VAL A 299 -14.14 -5.45 -10.99
C VAL A 299 -15.29 -5.67 -10.01
N TRP A 300 -16.50 -5.93 -10.51
CA TRP A 300 -17.68 -6.13 -9.67
C TRP A 300 -17.56 -7.38 -8.80
N PHE A 301 -16.96 -8.44 -9.34
CA PHE A 301 -16.67 -9.67 -8.58
C PHE A 301 -15.75 -9.44 -7.37
N GLN A 302 -14.91 -8.39 -7.39
CA GLN A 302 -14.07 -8.04 -6.25
C GLN A 302 -14.85 -7.38 -5.10
N VAL A 303 -16.08 -6.93 -5.30
CA VAL A 303 -16.87 -6.30 -4.22
C VAL A 303 -17.39 -7.39 -3.28
N PRO A 304 -17.00 -7.39 -1.99
CA PRO A 304 -17.49 -8.40 -1.06
C PRO A 304 -19.01 -8.31 -0.89
N ALA A 305 -19.69 -9.46 -0.89
CA ALA A 305 -21.16 -9.54 -0.84
C ALA A 305 -21.79 -8.74 0.32
N GLU A 306 -21.12 -8.68 1.47
CA GLU A 306 -21.57 -7.93 2.65
C GLU A 306 -21.61 -6.40 2.45
N TYR A 307 -20.87 -5.87 1.48
CA TYR A 307 -20.82 -4.43 1.20
C TYR A 307 -21.63 -4.00 -0.01
N VAL A 308 -22.10 -4.92 -0.86
CA VAL A 308 -22.85 -4.59 -2.09
C VAL A 308 -24.00 -3.62 -1.83
N ASN A 309 -24.76 -3.84 -0.75
CA ASN A 309 -25.91 -3.00 -0.36
C ASN A 309 -25.53 -1.74 0.43
N ASN A 310 -24.23 -1.53 0.71
CA ASN A 310 -23.71 -0.47 1.57
C ASN A 310 -22.84 0.54 0.78
N LEU A 311 -22.95 0.58 -0.55
CA LEU A 311 -22.15 1.45 -1.42
C LEU A 311 -22.84 2.79 -1.77
N LEU A 312 -23.31 3.54 -0.77
CA LEU A 312 -24.04 4.81 -0.99
C LEU A 312 -23.15 5.93 -1.58
N GLY A 313 -21.84 5.80 -1.44
CA GLY A 313 -20.82 6.61 -2.10
C GLY A 313 -20.67 6.30 -3.59
N GLY A 314 -21.10 5.12 -4.04
CA GLY A 314 -21.07 4.70 -5.43
C GLY A 314 -19.73 4.16 -5.91
N ILE A 315 -19.53 4.16 -7.23
CA ILE A 315 -18.27 3.76 -7.88
C ILE A 315 -17.52 5.02 -8.35
N ILE A 316 -16.24 5.12 -7.99
CA ILE A 316 -15.35 6.20 -8.40
C ILE A 316 -14.32 5.60 -9.36
N LEU A 317 -14.36 6.05 -10.61
CA LEU A 317 -13.41 5.64 -11.65
C LEU A 317 -12.21 6.60 -11.70
N THR A 318 -11.01 6.10 -11.96
CA THR A 318 -9.81 6.92 -12.19
C THR A 318 -8.87 6.17 -13.14
N GLY A 319 -7.73 6.79 -13.48
CA GLY A 319 -6.72 6.20 -14.35
C GLY A 319 -7.03 6.41 -15.84
N GLY A 320 -6.07 6.08 -16.69
CA GLY A 320 -6.15 6.36 -18.13
C GLY A 320 -7.33 5.69 -18.84
N GLY A 321 -7.71 4.47 -18.41
CA GLY A 321 -8.85 3.74 -18.97
C GLY A 321 -10.21 4.37 -18.64
N SER A 322 -10.29 5.22 -17.61
CA SER A 322 -11.51 5.96 -17.29
C SER A 322 -11.85 7.07 -18.31
N ASN A 323 -10.95 7.34 -19.26
CA ASN A 323 -11.21 8.28 -20.35
C ASN A 323 -11.94 7.66 -21.54
N LEU A 324 -12.17 6.34 -21.53
CA LEU A 324 -12.91 5.67 -22.60
C LEU A 324 -14.34 6.23 -22.67
N ARG A 325 -14.81 6.57 -23.87
CA ARG A 325 -16.14 7.16 -24.06
C ARG A 325 -17.21 6.25 -23.47
N ASN A 326 -18.21 6.82 -22.80
CA ASN A 326 -19.33 6.09 -22.18
C ASN A 326 -18.95 5.07 -21.09
N ILE A 327 -17.76 5.15 -20.50
CA ILE A 327 -17.32 4.19 -19.46
C ILE A 327 -18.26 4.18 -18.25
N GLU A 328 -18.77 5.33 -17.80
CA GLU A 328 -19.72 5.39 -16.68
C GLU A 328 -21.04 4.70 -17.01
N THR A 329 -21.48 4.78 -18.28
CA THR A 329 -22.68 4.07 -18.75
C THR A 329 -22.47 2.57 -18.75
N ALA A 330 -21.32 2.09 -19.24
CA ALA A 330 -20.97 0.68 -19.20
C ALA A 330 -20.98 0.14 -17.76
N PHE A 331 -20.32 0.83 -16.82
CA PHE A 331 -20.36 0.45 -15.41
C PHE A 331 -21.78 0.44 -14.83
N ARG A 332 -22.61 1.44 -15.17
CA ARG A 332 -24.00 1.50 -14.69
C ARG A 332 -24.81 0.29 -15.15
N ASN A 333 -24.66 -0.08 -16.42
CA ASN A 333 -25.40 -1.18 -17.03
C ASN A 333 -25.04 -2.54 -16.43
N HIS A 334 -23.76 -2.79 -16.17
CA HIS A 334 -23.30 -4.09 -15.64
C HIS A 334 -23.37 -4.22 -14.11
N THR A 335 -23.20 -3.12 -13.36
CA THR A 335 -23.16 -3.17 -11.88
C THR A 335 -24.49 -2.82 -11.22
N HIS A 336 -25.40 -2.18 -11.95
CA HIS A 336 -26.64 -1.61 -11.43
C HIS A 336 -26.46 -0.56 -10.33
N VAL A 337 -25.26 0.03 -10.22
CA VAL A 337 -24.99 1.16 -9.32
C VAL A 337 -25.23 2.46 -10.07
N ASP A 338 -26.21 3.24 -9.61
CA ASP A 338 -26.58 4.50 -10.28
C ASP A 338 -25.50 5.58 -10.14
N LYS A 339 -24.94 5.68 -8.94
CA LYS A 339 -23.97 6.71 -8.56
C LYS A 339 -22.57 6.31 -9.01
N ILE A 340 -22.16 6.83 -10.14
CA ILE A 340 -20.82 6.64 -10.71
C ILE A 340 -20.24 8.01 -11.03
N ARG A 341 -18.96 8.22 -10.72
CA ARG A 341 -18.24 9.42 -11.18
C ARG A 341 -16.81 9.07 -11.58
N THR A 342 -16.26 9.86 -12.48
CA THR A 342 -14.84 9.79 -12.84
C THR A 342 -14.02 10.87 -12.10
N ALA A 343 -13.06 10.44 -11.29
CA ALA A 343 -12.07 11.29 -10.63
C ALA A 343 -10.95 11.67 -11.60
N LYS A 344 -11.16 12.76 -12.32
CA LYS A 344 -10.23 13.30 -13.33
C LYS A 344 -8.97 13.94 -12.75
N PHE A 345 -8.99 14.33 -11.48
CA PHE A 345 -7.86 14.94 -10.79
C PHE A 345 -7.94 14.70 -9.28
N ILE A 346 -6.82 14.90 -8.59
CA ILE A 346 -6.74 14.83 -7.12
C ILE A 346 -7.39 16.06 -6.46
N THR A 347 -7.74 15.94 -5.18
CA THR A 347 -8.39 16.99 -4.38
C THR A 347 -7.44 18.10 -3.91
N PHE A 348 -6.12 17.92 -4.08
CA PHE A 348 -5.12 18.91 -3.69
C PHE A 348 -4.99 20.03 -4.74
N ASN A 349 -4.69 21.24 -4.27
CA ASN A 349 -4.40 22.37 -5.15
C ASN A 349 -2.99 22.22 -5.75
N ILE A 350 -2.92 21.96 -7.06
CA ILE A 350 -1.65 21.79 -7.78
C ILE A 350 -1.39 23.01 -8.67
N ASN A 351 -0.26 23.68 -8.44
CA ASN A 351 0.25 24.76 -9.27
C ASN A 351 1.33 24.20 -10.21
N SER A 352 1.11 24.27 -11.53
CA SER A 352 2.11 23.85 -12.51
C SER A 352 2.02 24.61 -13.82
N ASN A 353 3.17 24.82 -14.45
CA ASN A 353 3.27 25.31 -15.83
C ASN A 353 3.24 24.18 -16.87
N ASN A 354 3.28 22.91 -16.45
CA ASN A 354 3.25 21.77 -17.36
C ASN A 354 1.85 21.58 -17.96
N GLU A 355 1.75 21.53 -19.28
CA GLU A 355 0.48 21.36 -20.00
C GLU A 355 -0.20 20.01 -19.72
N GLU A 356 0.57 18.95 -19.49
CA GLU A 356 0.03 17.61 -19.22
C GLU A 356 -0.79 17.58 -17.93
N LEU A 357 -0.42 18.38 -16.93
CA LEU A 357 -1.13 18.45 -15.66
C LEU A 357 -2.44 19.26 -15.75
N LYS A 358 -2.66 19.98 -16.86
CA LYS A 358 -3.89 20.74 -17.14
C LYS A 358 -4.96 19.89 -17.85
N VAL A 359 -4.60 18.71 -18.36
CA VAL A 359 -5.52 17.85 -19.12
C VAL A 359 -6.60 17.26 -18.21
N HIS A 360 -6.27 17.01 -16.93
CA HIS A 360 -7.19 16.42 -15.94
C HIS A 360 -7.89 15.16 -16.47
N ASP A 361 -7.11 14.13 -16.80
CA ASP A 361 -7.57 12.85 -17.36
C ASP A 361 -7.36 11.66 -16.41
N GLY A 362 -7.02 11.92 -15.15
CA GLY A 362 -6.76 10.91 -14.14
C GLY A 362 -5.46 10.12 -14.32
N THR A 363 -4.71 10.27 -15.43
CA THR A 363 -3.50 9.47 -15.71
C THR A 363 -2.33 9.79 -14.78
N MET A 364 -2.36 10.95 -14.12
CA MET A 364 -1.32 11.44 -13.21
C MET A 364 -1.77 11.47 -11.74
N ASN A 365 -2.97 10.96 -11.43
CA ASN A 365 -3.50 11.03 -10.06
C ASN A 365 -2.60 10.31 -9.05
N THR A 366 -2.09 9.12 -9.41
CA THR A 366 -1.24 8.31 -8.52
C THR A 366 0.09 9.01 -8.23
N ILE A 367 0.82 9.45 -9.25
CA ILE A 367 2.10 10.16 -9.05
C ILE A 367 1.93 11.49 -8.29
N LEU A 368 0.85 12.24 -8.53
CA LEU A 368 0.56 13.46 -7.79
C LEU A 368 0.18 13.17 -6.32
N ALA A 369 -0.56 12.09 -6.09
CA ALA A 369 -0.91 11.64 -4.74
C ALA A 369 0.34 11.24 -3.94
N LEU A 370 1.30 10.55 -4.57
CA LEU A 370 2.60 10.21 -3.96
C LEU A 370 3.39 11.47 -3.60
N LEU A 371 3.45 12.45 -4.51
CA LEU A 371 4.10 13.74 -4.24
C LEU A 371 3.43 14.48 -3.08
N ALA A 372 2.09 14.42 -2.99
CA ALA A 372 1.33 15.04 -1.91
C ALA A 372 1.56 14.37 -0.55
N LYS A 373 1.83 13.06 -0.52
CA LYS A 373 2.16 12.34 0.71
C LYS A 373 3.56 12.65 1.23
N GLY A 374 4.55 12.81 0.34
CA GLY A 374 5.93 13.04 0.76
C GLY A 374 6.12 14.29 1.64
N ASP A 375 6.89 14.19 2.70
CA ASP A 375 7.06 15.20 3.76
C ASP A 375 8.52 15.60 4.00
N MET A 376 9.47 14.76 3.59
CA MET A 376 10.91 14.99 3.70
C MET A 376 11.47 15.72 2.48
N ASN A 377 12.47 16.58 2.71
CA ASN A 377 13.20 17.25 1.64
C ASN A 377 14.14 16.28 0.91
N CYS A 378 13.85 16.03 -0.36
CA CYS A 378 14.61 15.13 -1.23
C CYS A 378 15.83 15.81 -1.89
N ALA A 379 16.03 17.11 -1.70
CA ALA A 379 17.12 17.84 -2.32
C ALA A 379 18.49 17.49 -1.71
N GLY A 380 19.44 17.16 -2.57
CA GLY A 380 20.86 17.04 -2.26
C GLY A 380 21.61 18.36 -2.47
N PRO A 381 22.97 18.33 -2.45
CA PRO A 381 23.78 19.51 -2.75
C PRO A 381 23.50 20.07 -4.14
N GLU A 382 23.73 21.38 -4.31
CA GLU A 382 23.58 22.04 -5.61
C GLU A 382 24.62 21.50 -6.61
N LEU A 383 24.21 21.34 -7.87
CA LEU A 383 25.11 20.92 -8.94
C LEU A 383 26.02 22.10 -9.29
N THR A 384 27.27 22.10 -8.80
CA THR A 384 28.29 23.08 -9.19
C THR A 384 28.94 22.69 -10.52
N SER A 385 29.20 23.68 -11.38
CA SER A 385 29.79 23.49 -12.71
C SER A 385 31.32 23.37 -12.73
N ASP A 386 31.96 23.26 -11.57
CA ASP A 386 33.42 23.29 -11.46
C ASP A 386 34.03 21.91 -11.71
N LEU A 387 34.35 21.63 -12.98
CA LEU A 387 35.03 20.41 -13.44
C LEU A 387 36.42 20.15 -12.80
N PHE A 388 36.97 21.09 -12.01
CA PHE A 388 38.34 21.03 -11.50
C PHE A 388 38.47 21.02 -9.98
N ASN A 389 37.38 20.93 -9.22
CA ASN A 389 37.49 20.85 -7.76
C ASN A 389 37.54 19.38 -7.30
N THR A 390 38.73 18.76 -7.37
CA THR A 390 39.06 17.49 -6.71
C THR A 390 39.19 17.66 -5.20
N ASN A 391 38.10 18.05 -4.54
CA ASN A 391 37.92 17.79 -3.12
C ASN A 391 36.83 16.72 -3.00
N GLN A 392 37.25 15.46 -3.09
CA GLN A 392 36.49 14.33 -2.57
C GLN A 392 36.46 14.42 -1.03
N GLU A 393 35.72 15.38 -0.49
CA GLU A 393 35.15 15.18 0.84
C GLU A 393 33.99 14.19 0.65
N GLY A 394 34.07 13.07 1.37
CA GLY A 394 33.33 11.83 1.10
C GLY A 394 31.88 12.05 0.70
N MET A 395 31.56 11.55 -0.49
CA MET A 395 30.19 11.42 -1.00
C MET A 395 29.47 10.36 -0.15
N THR A 396 29.08 10.68 1.08
CA THR A 396 28.11 9.90 1.82
C THR A 396 26.76 10.12 1.17
N THR A 397 26.51 9.39 0.08
CA THR A 397 25.14 9.14 -0.35
C THR A 397 24.42 8.54 0.84
N THR A 398 23.46 9.29 1.40
CA THR A 398 22.62 8.77 2.46
C THR A 398 21.96 7.53 1.89
N THR A 399 22.38 6.36 2.38
CA THR A 399 21.82 5.11 1.89
C THR A 399 20.41 4.96 2.45
N THR A 400 19.56 4.16 1.81
CA THR A 400 18.24 3.80 2.39
C THR A 400 18.39 3.34 3.85
N THR A 401 19.52 2.70 4.19
CA THR A 401 19.93 2.29 5.54
C THR A 401 19.99 3.41 6.58
N ASP A 402 20.43 4.61 6.18
CA ASP A 402 20.68 5.75 7.07
C ASP A 402 19.41 6.55 7.38
N LEU A 403 18.42 6.54 6.47
CA LEU A 403 17.15 7.27 6.60
C LEU A 403 16.21 6.61 7.62
N HIS A 404 16.20 5.28 7.69
CA HIS A 404 15.26 4.51 8.52
C HIS A 404 15.86 4.07 9.88
N GLN A 405 16.47 4.98 10.63
CA GLN A 405 17.08 4.67 11.94
C GLN A 405 16.10 4.63 13.12
N LYS A 406 14.88 5.19 13.00
CA LYS A 406 13.87 5.18 14.08
C LYS A 406 12.78 4.15 13.80
N ALA A 407 12.56 3.25 14.75
CA ALA A 407 11.39 2.37 14.77
C ALA A 407 10.10 3.21 14.89
N ARG A 408 9.12 2.94 14.03
CA ARG A 408 7.87 3.69 13.97
C ARG A 408 6.90 3.22 15.04
N THR A 409 6.15 4.16 15.64
CA THR A 409 5.12 3.88 16.65
C THR A 409 3.94 3.10 16.05
N LEU A 410 3.62 1.95 16.62
CA LEU A 410 2.61 0.98 16.15
C LEU A 410 1.14 1.39 16.32
N ASN A 411 0.83 2.63 16.74
CA ASN A 411 -0.51 2.98 17.24
C ASN A 411 -1.52 3.47 16.20
N GLU A 412 -1.23 3.41 14.89
CA GLU A 412 -2.23 3.72 13.88
C GLU A 412 -3.13 2.49 13.63
N THR A 413 -4.37 2.56 14.11
CA THR A 413 -5.39 1.52 13.95
C THR A 413 -5.90 1.41 12.50
N THR A 414 -5.76 2.49 11.72
CA THR A 414 -5.93 2.53 10.28
C THR A 414 -4.56 2.37 9.62
N GLY A 415 -4.36 1.31 8.83
CA GLY A 415 -3.08 1.04 8.15
C GLY A 415 -2.59 2.27 7.38
N SER A 416 -1.33 2.66 7.60
CA SER A 416 -0.74 3.88 7.04
C SER A 416 -0.51 3.79 5.53
N GLY A 417 -0.53 2.56 4.99
CA GLY A 417 -0.25 2.29 3.59
C GLY A 417 1.24 2.40 3.25
N VAL A 418 2.09 2.57 4.27
CA VAL A 418 3.53 2.58 4.12
C VAL A 418 4.03 1.15 4.01
N VAL A 419 4.80 0.88 2.96
CA VAL A 419 5.49 -0.38 2.80
C VAL A 419 6.88 -0.28 3.42
N ARG A 420 7.12 -1.11 4.45
CA ARG A 420 8.44 -1.22 5.09
C ARG A 420 9.49 -1.60 4.07
N THR A 421 10.69 -1.01 4.16
CA THR A 421 11.89 -1.38 3.39
C THR A 421 12.47 -2.73 3.85
N GLU A 422 13.26 -3.43 3.01
CA GLU A 422 13.79 -4.77 3.31
C GLU A 422 14.68 -4.69 4.56
N ILE A 423 15.36 -3.56 4.70
CA ILE A 423 16.24 -3.22 5.81
C ILE A 423 15.42 -2.95 7.09
N GLU A 424 14.33 -2.18 7.00
CA GLU A 424 13.42 -1.97 8.14
C GLU A 424 12.84 -3.30 8.64
N LYS A 425 12.50 -4.21 7.74
CA LYS A 425 12.02 -5.55 8.09
C LYS A 425 13.10 -6.36 8.82
N GLN A 426 14.32 -6.41 8.29
CA GLN A 426 15.44 -7.13 8.92
C GLN A 426 15.75 -6.61 10.33
N LYS A 427 15.74 -5.29 10.52
CA LYS A 427 15.95 -4.67 11.84
C LYS A 427 14.80 -5.01 12.79
N ALA A 428 13.55 -4.93 12.34
CA ALA A 428 12.38 -5.27 13.15
C ALA A 428 12.40 -6.75 13.57
N GLU A 429 12.77 -7.67 12.68
CA GLU A 429 12.92 -9.09 13.00
C GLU A 429 14.05 -9.34 14.01
N GLU A 430 15.17 -8.63 13.91
CA GLU A 430 16.28 -8.73 14.86
C GLU A 430 15.89 -8.18 16.25
N GLU A 431 15.21 -7.04 16.30
CA GLU A 431 14.71 -6.44 17.54
C GLU A 431 13.66 -7.34 18.20
N GLU A 432 12.77 -7.96 17.41
CA GLU A 432 11.78 -8.92 17.91
C GLU A 432 12.46 -10.19 18.48
N ARG A 433 13.51 -10.71 17.82
CA ARG A 433 14.30 -11.82 18.36
C ARG A 433 14.93 -11.46 19.71
N ARG A 434 15.57 -10.29 19.79
CA ARG A 434 16.18 -9.80 21.04
C ARG A 434 15.14 -9.63 22.14
N ARG A 435 13.96 -9.08 21.83
CA ARG A 435 12.86 -8.94 22.79
C ARG A 435 12.37 -10.29 23.30
N LYS A 436 12.18 -11.28 22.41
CA LYS A 436 11.80 -12.65 22.80
C LYS A 436 12.86 -13.33 23.67
N GLU A 437 14.15 -13.11 23.39
CA GLU A 437 15.23 -13.62 24.22
C GLU A 437 15.22 -13.00 25.63
N ILE A 438 14.98 -11.69 25.73
CA ILE A 438 14.88 -10.99 27.01
C ILE A 438 13.65 -11.46 27.81
N GLU A 439 12.49 -11.59 27.16
CA GLU A 439 11.27 -12.12 27.80
C GLU A 439 11.47 -13.56 28.28
N MET A 440 12.11 -14.41 27.47
CA MET A 440 12.41 -15.79 27.86
C MET A 440 13.36 -15.84 29.07
N GLN A 441 14.39 -14.99 29.12
CA GLN A 441 15.28 -14.88 30.28
C GLN A 441 14.55 -14.40 31.53
N ALA A 442 13.69 -13.38 31.41
CA ALA A 442 12.90 -12.86 32.52
C ALA A 442 11.91 -13.90 33.06
N ALA A 443 11.25 -14.65 32.18
CA ALA A 443 10.36 -15.75 32.55
C ALA A 443 11.11 -16.87 33.29
N LEU A 444 12.30 -17.25 32.81
CA LEU A 444 13.14 -18.25 33.46
C LEU A 444 13.61 -17.79 34.85
N GLU A 445 13.93 -16.51 35.00
CA GLU A 445 14.34 -15.92 36.29
C GLU A 445 13.16 -15.85 37.27
N GLN A 446 11.96 -15.49 36.81
CA GLN A 446 10.74 -15.55 37.62
C GLN A 446 10.44 -16.98 38.09
N GLN A 447 10.53 -17.97 37.20
CA GLN A 447 10.35 -19.38 37.55
C GLN A 447 11.34 -19.82 38.62
N ARG A 448 12.63 -19.47 38.48
CA ARG A 448 13.65 -19.75 39.50
C ARG A 448 13.33 -19.11 40.85
N ARG A 449 12.92 -17.83 40.86
CA ARG A 449 12.54 -17.13 42.09
C ARG A 449 11.32 -17.76 42.77
N GLU A 450 10.37 -18.24 41.98
CA GLU A 450 9.17 -18.91 42.49
C GLU A 450 9.49 -20.31 43.02
N GLU A 451 10.33 -21.09 42.34
CA GLU A 451 10.87 -22.36 42.84
C GLU A 451 11.66 -22.18 44.14
N GLU A 452 12.51 -21.15 44.22
CA GLU A 452 13.24 -20.81 45.46
C GLU A 452 12.30 -20.41 46.60
N ARG A 453 11.23 -19.65 46.31
CA ARG A 453 10.20 -19.29 47.29
C ARG A 453 9.47 -20.53 47.80
N LEU A 454 9.00 -21.40 46.89
CA LEU A 454 8.34 -22.67 47.22
C LEU A 454 9.28 -23.61 48.00
N ALA A 455 10.58 -23.63 47.66
CA ALA A 455 11.58 -24.40 48.38
C ALA A 455 11.83 -23.84 49.79
N ARG A 456 11.83 -22.52 49.97
CA ARG A 456 11.87 -21.88 51.30
C ARG A 456 10.63 -22.21 52.12
N GLU A 457 9.44 -22.08 51.54
CA GLU A 457 8.18 -22.43 52.22
C GLU A 457 8.12 -23.92 52.61
N ARG A 458 8.61 -24.82 51.75
CA ARG A 458 8.76 -26.25 52.07
C ARG A 458 9.76 -26.49 53.20
N ARG A 459 10.87 -25.76 53.23
CA ARG A 459 11.85 -25.84 54.34
C ARG A 459 11.27 -25.32 55.65
N GLU A 460 10.51 -24.24 55.61
CA GLU A 460 9.85 -23.67 56.80
C GLU A 460 8.70 -24.54 57.34
N ASN A 461 7.98 -25.22 56.44
CA ASN A 461 6.89 -26.14 56.82
C ASN A 461 7.33 -27.57 57.11
N SER A 462 8.62 -27.90 56.93
CA SER A 462 9.20 -29.19 57.30
C SER A 462 9.09 -29.45 58.80
N THR A 463 8.67 -30.67 59.17
CA THR A 463 8.52 -31.14 60.56
C THR A 463 9.82 -31.01 61.36
N LEU A 464 10.97 -31.18 60.70
CA LEU A 464 12.31 -30.99 61.28
C LEU A 464 12.57 -29.52 61.67
N HIS A 465 12.14 -28.55 60.86
CA HIS A 465 12.38 -27.14 61.13
C HIS A 465 11.44 -26.60 62.22
N LYS A 466 10.18 -27.06 62.24
CA LYS A 466 9.23 -26.80 63.34
C LYS A 466 9.71 -27.41 64.67
N ALA A 467 10.27 -28.62 64.65
CA ALA A 467 10.86 -29.26 65.83
C ALA A 467 12.10 -28.49 66.34
N MET A 468 13.00 -28.05 65.45
CA MET A 468 14.19 -27.28 65.82
C MET A 468 13.84 -25.91 66.41
N LYS A 469 12.82 -25.22 65.87
CA LYS A 469 12.36 -23.91 66.37
C LYS A 469 11.66 -24.05 67.74
N GLY A 470 10.91 -25.14 67.95
CA GLY A 470 10.34 -25.50 69.25
C GLY A 470 11.42 -25.77 70.30
N LEU A 471 12.50 -26.49 69.94
CA LEU A 471 13.62 -26.76 70.83
C LEU A 471 14.39 -25.49 71.21
N LYS A 472 14.61 -24.59 70.25
CA LYS A 472 15.31 -23.32 70.48
C LYS A 472 14.50 -22.36 71.36
N GLY A 473 13.19 -22.28 71.14
CA GLY A 473 12.27 -21.51 72.01
C GLY A 473 12.19 -22.08 73.43
N PHE A 474 12.29 -23.40 73.60
CA PHE A 474 12.36 -24.05 74.90
C PHE A 474 13.66 -23.72 75.65
N PHE A 475 14.82 -23.82 74.97
CA PHE A 475 16.12 -23.45 75.55
C PHE A 475 16.22 -21.96 75.90
N GLN A 476 15.63 -21.08 75.10
CA GLN A 476 15.67 -19.64 75.35
C GLN A 476 14.77 -19.23 76.52
N LYS A 477 13.66 -19.96 76.76
CA LYS A 477 12.84 -19.83 77.97
C LYS A 477 13.56 -20.33 79.23
N MET A 478 14.32 -21.41 79.09
CA MET A 478 15.08 -22.02 80.20
C MET A 478 16.27 -21.15 80.65
N ILE A 479 16.82 -20.32 79.75
CA ILE A 479 17.93 -19.39 80.07
C ILE A 479 17.40 -18.05 80.63
N SER A 480 16.13 -17.71 80.40
CA SER A 480 15.52 -16.47 80.91
C SER A 480 14.77 -16.64 82.25
N GLU A 481 14.72 -17.84 82.82
CA GLU A 481 14.09 -18.11 84.13
C GLU A 481 15.10 -18.18 85.29
N ASP A 482 16.39 -17.86 85.06
CA ASP A 482 17.47 -17.85 86.07
C ASP A 482 18.15 -16.46 86.26
N GLU A 483 17.51 -15.35 85.85
CA GLU A 483 17.80 -13.98 86.33
C GLU A 483 16.62 -13.45 87.14
#